data_AF-A0A662S7S3-F1
#
_entry.id   AF-A0A662S7S3-F1
#
_cell.length_a   1.000
_cell.length_b   1.000
_cell.length_c   1.000
_cell.angle_alpha   90.00
_cell.angle_beta   90.00
_cell.angle_gamma   90.00
#
_symmetry.space_group_name_H-M   'P 1'
#
loop_
_entity.id
_entity.type
_entity.pdbx_description
1 polymer ?
#
loop_
_entity_poly.entity_id
_entity_poly.type
_entity_poly.pdbx_seq_one_letter_code
_entity_poly.pdbx_strand_id
1 'polypeptide(L)'
;MTVVGKGGKMELREILENMAFDGVTGYRDFTRLQVDLRVQEKDIDKAIDRIVTEYTEEEIIERLIELGIGRPEVLEYASQIRESLPVDMLMRLSL
;
A
#
# COMPACT_ATOMS: atom_id res chain seq x y z
N MET A 1 14.32 20.22 8.56
CA MET A 1 14.28 19.73 7.17
C MET A 1 12.83 19.81 6.73
N THR A 2 12.54 20.71 5.80
CA THR A 2 11.18 20.94 5.30
C THR A 2 10.98 20.03 4.11
N VAL A 3 10.00 19.12 4.16
CA VAL A 3 9.49 18.47 2.96
C VAL A 3 8.06 18.95 2.77
N VAL A 4 7.86 19.61 1.64
CA VAL A 4 6.64 20.25 1.20
C VAL A 4 5.73 19.18 0.62
N GLY A 5 4.53 19.01 1.18
CA GLY A 5 3.46 18.23 0.57
C GLY A 5 2.29 19.12 0.16
N LYS A 6 2.50 20.02 -0.82
CA LYS A 6 1.40 20.68 -1.54
C LYS A 6 0.88 19.70 -2.58
N GLY A 7 -0.20 18.95 -2.29
CA GLY A 7 -1.02 18.24 -3.28
C GLY A 7 -0.26 17.45 -4.36
N GLY A 8 0.86 16.82 -4.01
CA GLY A 8 1.62 15.92 -4.88
C GLY A 8 1.03 14.53 -4.79
N LYS A 9 1.02 13.79 -5.91
CA LYS A 9 0.63 12.38 -5.91
C LYS A 9 1.46 11.64 -4.85
N MET A 10 0.79 10.90 -3.99
CA MET A 10 1.45 10.05 -3.01
C MET A 10 2.00 8.85 -3.76
N GLU A 11 3.24 8.45 -3.51
CA GLU A 11 3.84 7.30 -4.18
C GLU A 11 3.52 6.02 -3.40
N LEU A 12 3.24 4.91 -4.10
CA LEU A 12 2.94 3.63 -3.44
C LEU A 12 4.07 3.19 -2.51
N ARG A 13 5.31 3.48 -2.90
CA ARG A 13 6.49 3.22 -2.08
C ARG A 13 6.40 3.92 -0.72
N GLU A 14 6.02 5.20 -0.69
CA GLU A 14 5.92 5.98 0.55
C GLU A 14 4.86 5.39 1.49
N ILE A 15 3.75 4.88 0.93
CA ILE A 15 2.70 4.20 1.71
C ILE A 15 3.25 2.92 2.35
N LEU A 16 3.99 2.12 1.60
CA LEU A 16 4.59 0.88 2.11
C LEU A 16 5.68 1.17 3.15
N GLU A 17 6.50 2.22 2.95
CA GLU A 17 7.49 2.68 3.92
C GLU A 17 6.81 3.17 5.21
N ASN A 18 5.81 4.05 5.09
CA ASN A 18 5.01 4.50 6.22
C ASN A 18 4.43 3.30 6.97
N MET A 19 3.80 2.37 6.27
CA MET A 19 3.25 1.17 6.89
C MET A 19 4.34 0.36 7.60
N ALA A 20 5.48 0.11 6.97
CA ALA A 20 6.55 -0.67 7.57
C ALA A 20 7.17 -0.03 8.83
N PHE A 21 7.18 1.31 8.91
CA PHE A 21 7.84 2.06 9.98
C PHE A 21 6.88 2.77 10.98
N ASP A 22 5.57 2.80 10.71
CA ASP A 22 4.52 3.42 11.54
C ASP A 22 4.09 2.52 12.71
N GLY A 23 5.05 2.29 13.61
CA GLY A 23 4.84 1.57 14.86
C GLY A 23 4.38 0.12 14.67
N VAL A 24 3.86 -0.47 15.75
CA VAL A 24 3.53 -1.91 15.81
C VAL A 24 2.38 -2.28 14.86
N THR A 25 1.37 -1.41 14.75
CA THR A 25 0.22 -1.67 13.87
C THR A 25 0.61 -1.58 12.40
N GLY A 26 1.39 -0.56 12.01
CA GLY A 26 1.94 -0.45 10.66
C GLY A 26 2.76 -1.66 10.29
N TYR A 27 3.75 -1.97 11.11
CA TYR A 27 4.63 -3.10 10.84
C TYR A 27 3.86 -4.42 10.68
N ARG A 28 2.80 -4.62 11.48
CA ARG A 28 1.91 -5.78 11.36
C ARG A 28 1.15 -5.79 10.03
N ASP A 29 0.58 -4.66 9.61
CA ASP A 29 -0.14 -4.56 8.34
C ASP A 29 0.78 -4.83 7.15
N PHE A 30 1.99 -4.24 7.17
CA PHE A 30 3.01 -4.46 6.15
C PHE A 30 3.46 -5.92 6.11
N THR A 31 3.69 -6.54 7.27
CA THR A 31 4.06 -7.97 7.34
C THR A 31 2.95 -8.86 6.80
N ARG A 32 1.68 -8.53 7.03
CA ARG A 32 0.54 -9.28 6.46
C ARG A 32 0.53 -9.19 4.95
N LEU A 33 0.79 -8.01 4.38
CA LEU A 33 0.93 -7.84 2.94
C LEU A 33 2.10 -8.67 2.39
N GLN A 34 3.28 -8.62 3.02
CA GLN A 34 4.43 -9.44 2.60
C GLN A 34 4.11 -10.94 2.56
N VAL A 35 3.41 -11.44 3.59
CA VAL A 35 3.03 -12.86 3.67
C VAL A 35 2.04 -13.23 2.57
N ASP A 36 1.05 -12.39 2.31
CA ASP A 36 0.05 -12.59 1.25
C ASP A 36 0.70 -12.63 -0.14
N LEU A 37 1.60 -11.67 -0.40
CA LEU A 37 2.41 -11.57 -1.61
C LEU A 37 3.59 -12.55 -1.64
N ARG A 38 3.75 -13.42 -0.64
CA ARG A 38 4.84 -14.41 -0.54
C ARG A 38 6.25 -13.81 -0.68
N VAL A 39 6.44 -12.55 -0.29
CA VAL A 39 7.74 -11.87 -0.30
C VAL A 39 8.52 -12.25 0.95
N GLN A 40 9.40 -13.24 0.81
CA GLN A 40 10.26 -13.72 1.90
C GLN A 40 11.56 -12.92 1.98
N GLU A 41 11.46 -11.65 2.35
CA GLU A 41 12.62 -10.77 2.56
C GLU A 41 12.54 -10.15 3.96
N LYS A 42 13.67 -10.22 4.69
CA LYS A 42 13.76 -9.75 6.07
C LYS A 42 14.15 -8.28 6.16
N ASP A 43 14.88 -7.81 5.15
CA ASP A 43 15.23 -6.41 4.99
C ASP A 43 14.01 -5.64 4.48
N ILE A 44 13.52 -4.68 5.26
CA ILE A 44 12.28 -3.97 4.95
C ILE A 44 12.39 -3.23 3.62
N ASP A 45 13.51 -2.54 3.37
CA ASP A 45 13.69 -1.75 2.16
C ASP A 45 13.72 -2.67 0.92
N LYS A 46 14.43 -3.79 1.00
CA LYS A 46 14.41 -4.79 -0.09
C LYS A 46 13.04 -5.44 -0.27
N ALA A 47 12.30 -5.66 0.81
CA ALA A 47 10.95 -6.21 0.70
C ALA A 47 10.01 -5.23 -0.01
N ILE A 48 10.10 -3.94 0.31
CA ILE A 48 9.37 -2.87 -0.40
C ILE A 48 9.78 -2.84 -1.87
N ASP A 49 11.09 -2.83 -2.17
CA ASP A 49 11.62 -2.86 -3.54
C ASP A 49 11.05 -4.04 -4.34
N ARG A 50 11.02 -5.23 -3.74
CA ARG A 50 10.46 -6.43 -4.38
C ARG A 50 8.96 -6.31 -4.60
N ILE A 51 8.21 -5.83 -3.61
CA ILE A 51 6.77 -5.63 -3.74
C ILE A 51 6.48 -4.69 -4.92
N VAL A 52 7.11 -3.51 -4.96
CA VAL A 52 6.83 -2.51 -6.02
C VAL A 52 7.39 -2.89 -7.39
N THR A 53 8.32 -3.84 -7.47
CA THR A 53 8.88 -4.32 -8.74
C THR A 53 8.16 -5.55 -9.29
N GLU A 54 7.74 -6.47 -8.42
CA GLU A 54 7.15 -7.76 -8.80
C GLU A 54 5.62 -7.68 -9.00
N TYR A 55 4.97 -6.66 -8.43
CA TYR A 55 3.51 -6.51 -8.45
C TYR A 55 3.09 -5.14 -8.99
N THR A 56 1.91 -5.09 -9.63
CA THR A 56 1.34 -3.82 -10.07
C THR A 56 0.76 -3.03 -8.90
N GLU A 57 0.61 -1.72 -9.08
CA GLU A 57 0.01 -0.84 -8.07
C GLU A 57 -1.43 -1.29 -7.72
N GLU A 58 -2.18 -1.74 -8.73
CA GLU A 58 -3.54 -2.28 -8.58
C GLU A 58 -3.55 -3.55 -7.71
N GLU A 59 -2.66 -4.51 -7.98
CA GLU A 59 -2.55 -5.76 -7.23
C GLU A 59 -2.21 -5.48 -5.76
N ILE A 60 -1.25 -4.57 -5.51
CA ILE A 60 -0.83 -4.22 -4.15
C ILE A 60 -2.00 -3.59 -3.38
N ILE A 61 -2.70 -2.64 -3.98
CA ILE A 61 -3.84 -1.96 -3.34
C ILE A 61 -5.01 -2.93 -3.13
N GLU A 62 -5.29 -3.80 -4.09
CA GLU A 62 -6.30 -4.85 -3.96
C GLU A 62 -5.99 -5.74 -2.75
N ARG A 63 -4.76 -6.24 -2.62
CA ARG A 63 -4.36 -7.07 -1.46
C ARG A 63 -4.49 -6.34 -0.15
N LEU A 64 -4.09 -5.06 -0.09
CA LEU A 64 -4.25 -4.26 1.11
C LEU A 64 -5.73 -4.17 1.55
N ILE A 65 -6.64 -3.95 0.61
CA ILE A 65 -8.08 -3.88 0.88
C ILE A 65 -8.65 -5.26 1.27
N GLU A 66 -8.26 -6.33 0.57
CA GLU A 66 -8.68 -7.70 0.90
C GLU A 66 -8.22 -8.14 2.29
N LEU A 67 -7.05 -7.68 2.72
CA LEU A 67 -6.54 -7.90 4.08
C LEU A 67 -7.23 -7.00 5.13
N GLY A 68 -8.13 -6.12 4.72
CA GLY A 68 -8.82 -5.16 5.59
C GLY A 68 -7.93 -4.01 6.07
N ILE A 69 -6.85 -3.70 5.34
CA ILE A 69 -5.90 -2.63 5.65
C ILE A 69 -6.43 -1.33 5.02
N GLY A 70 -7.47 -0.77 5.62
CA GLY A 70 -8.12 0.48 5.20
C GLY A 70 -7.41 1.74 5.73
N ARG A 71 -6.09 1.82 5.64
CA ARG A 71 -5.34 3.00 6.09
C ARG A 71 -5.71 4.23 5.25
N PRO A 72 -5.79 5.45 5.81
CA PRO A 72 -6.17 6.64 5.06
C PRO A 72 -5.33 6.87 3.79
N GLU A 73 -4.02 6.67 3.91
CA GLU A 73 -3.05 6.74 2.82
C GLU A 73 -3.29 5.71 1.70
N VAL A 74 -3.70 4.48 2.05
CA VAL A 74 -4.07 3.43 1.08
C VAL A 74 -5.35 3.81 0.34
N LEU A 75 -6.35 4.33 1.05
CA LEU A 75 -7.63 4.75 0.46
C LEU A 75 -7.46 5.98 -0.45
N GLU A 76 -6.64 6.93 -0.03
CA GLU A 76 -6.33 8.13 -0.83
C GLU A 76 -5.63 7.73 -2.13
N TYR A 77 -4.65 6.83 -2.07
CA TYR A 77 -3.96 6.32 -3.24
C TYR A 77 -4.87 5.48 -4.14
N ALA A 78 -5.72 4.62 -3.57
CA ALA A 78 -6.74 3.90 -4.31
C ALA A 78 -7.67 4.86 -5.07
N SER A 79 -8.04 6.00 -4.47
CA SER A 79 -8.82 7.03 -5.17
C SER A 79 -8.06 7.69 -6.32
N GLN A 80 -6.72 7.77 -6.26
CA GLN A 80 -5.89 8.33 -7.34
C GLN A 80 -5.81 7.38 -8.54
N ILE A 81 -5.75 6.07 -8.30
CA ILE A 81 -5.67 5.04 -9.35
C ILE A 81 -7.03 4.40 -9.68
N ARG A 82 -8.13 5.05 -9.26
CA ARG A 82 -9.51 4.53 -9.35
C ARG A 82 -9.90 3.98 -10.72
N GLU A 83 -9.45 4.62 -11.79
CA GLU A 83 -9.80 4.24 -13.16
C GLU A 83 -9.19 2.90 -13.59
N SER A 84 -8.13 2.45 -12.91
CA SER A 84 -7.45 1.20 -13.19
C SER A 84 -7.85 0.07 -12.24
N LEU A 85 -8.62 0.38 -11.18
CA LEU A 85 -9.02 -0.59 -10.18
C LEU A 85 -10.22 -1.44 -10.62
N PRO A 86 -10.29 -2.73 -10.22
CA PRO A 86 -11.43 -3.58 -10.48
C PRO A 86 -12.75 -2.98 -9.96
N VAL A 87 -13.83 -3.14 -10.72
CA VAL A 87 -15.14 -2.54 -10.42
C VAL A 87 -15.69 -3.03 -9.08
N ASP A 88 -15.48 -4.29 -8.73
CA ASP A 88 -15.89 -4.87 -7.44
C ASP A 88 -15.12 -4.23 -6.27
N MET A 89 -13.87 -3.84 -6.49
CA MET A 89 -13.07 -3.11 -5.50
C MET A 89 -13.61 -1.68 -5.30
N LEU A 90 -14.03 -1.01 -6.38
CA LEU A 90 -14.67 0.30 -6.30
C LEU A 90 -15.97 0.26 -5.48
N MET A 91 -16.74 -0.83 -5.55
CA MET A 91 -17.94 -1.00 -4.72
C MET A 91 -17.59 -1.11 -3.24
N ARG A 92 -16.48 -1.79 -2.89
CA ARG A 92 -16.01 -1.91 -1.49
C ARG A 92 -15.52 -0.57 -0.93
N LEU A 93 -14.96 0.29 -1.78
CA LEU A 93 -14.51 1.63 -1.42
C LEU A 93 -15.65 2.66 -1.28
N SER A 94 -16.83 2.37 -1.83
CA SER A 94 -17.98 3.31 -1.88
C SER A 94 -18.97 3.14 -0.72
N LEU A 95 -18.61 2.41 0.35
CA LEU A 95 -19.47 2.06 1.48
C LEU A 95 -19.11 2.82 2.76
#